data_AF-K2MIE3-F1
#
_entry.id   AF-K2MIE3-F1
#
_cell.length_a   1.000
_cell.length_b   1.000
_cell.length_c   1.000
_cell.angle_alpha   90.00
_cell.angle_beta   90.00
_cell.angle_gamma   90.00
#
_symmetry.space_group_name_H-M   'P 1'
#
loop_
_entity.id
_entity.type
_entity.pdbx_description
1 polymer ?
#
loop_
_entity_poly.entity_id
_entity_poly.type
_entity_poly.pdbx_seq_one_letter_code
_entity_poly.pdbx_strand_id
1 'polypeptide(L)'
;MYMNSAWVRWPVGIVFGILSGYFSFGIIAPFVVPVFGSHPELASKMPGGYEGMMLTAVVVEIVMALVVSVLLARMEKTKRLIGWGCMIFGTILLLNVISVGISAGFQVQDLAQADARTRNDHATAAWFWVIALAMPFISGCLLLYVVGFLLLRRGRKTEASA
;
A
#
# COMPACT_ATOMS: atom_id res chain seq x y z
N MET A 1 27.68 -5.08 -23.91
CA MET A 1 27.93 -4.52 -22.57
C MET A 1 27.02 -5.26 -21.58
N TYR A 2 27.52 -6.32 -20.93
CA TYR A 2 26.77 -7.06 -19.92
C TYR A 2 26.67 -6.18 -18.67
N MET A 3 25.59 -5.41 -18.55
CA MET A 3 25.32 -4.64 -17.34
C MET A 3 25.15 -5.64 -16.20
N ASN A 4 26.05 -5.61 -15.21
CA ASN A 4 26.05 -6.52 -14.08
C ASN A 4 24.63 -6.57 -13.50
N SER A 5 24.03 -7.75 -13.42
CA SER A 5 22.61 -7.88 -13.04
C SER A 5 22.31 -7.26 -11.68
N ALA A 6 23.32 -7.08 -10.81
CA ALA A 6 23.22 -6.33 -9.56
C ALA A 6 22.83 -4.84 -9.76
N TRP A 7 23.29 -4.19 -10.84
CA TRP A 7 23.03 -2.78 -11.14
C TRP A 7 21.57 -2.48 -11.53
N VAL A 8 20.82 -3.48 -11.98
CA VAL A 8 19.38 -3.32 -12.30
C VAL A 8 18.51 -3.75 -11.12
N ARG A 9 18.93 -4.73 -10.32
CA ARG A 9 18.14 -5.26 -9.20
C ARG A 9 17.98 -4.25 -8.06
N TRP A 10 19.07 -3.57 -7.71
CA TRP A 10 19.07 -2.57 -6.65
C TRP A 10 18.14 -1.38 -6.90
N PRO A 11 18.23 -0.67 -8.04
CA PRO A 11 17.33 0.45 -8.30
C PRO A 11 15.88 0.01 -8.38
N VAL A 12 15.58 -1.15 -8.98
CA VAL A 12 14.20 -1.67 -9.03
C VAL A 12 13.68 -2.00 -7.62
N GLY A 13 14.49 -2.65 -6.79
CA GLY A 13 14.15 -2.92 -5.39
C GLY A 13 13.92 -1.65 -4.57
N ILE A 14 14.80 -0.65 -4.71
CA ILE A 14 14.66 0.66 -4.06
C ILE A 14 13.38 1.36 -4.51
N VAL A 15 13.10 1.40 -5.82
CA VAL A 15 11.88 2.05 -6.34
C VAL A 15 10.63 1.38 -5.76
N PHE A 16 10.57 0.04 -5.76
CA PHE A 16 9.44 -0.66 -5.15
C PHE A 16 9.35 -0.45 -3.64
N GLY A 17 10.48 -0.38 -2.94
CA GLY A 17 10.50 -0.09 -1.51
C GLY A 17 10.03 1.32 -1.17
N ILE A 18 10.53 2.34 -1.88
CA ILE A 18 10.09 3.74 -1.69
C ILE A 18 8.60 3.88 -1.98
N LEU A 19 8.12 3.33 -3.10
CA LEU A 19 6.70 3.35 -3.44
C LEU A 19 5.88 2.62 -2.36
N SER A 20 6.32 1.45 -1.92
CA SER A 20 5.66 0.68 -0.86
C SER A 20 5.61 1.43 0.47
N GLY A 21 6.70 2.08 0.87
CA GLY A 21 6.77 2.89 2.09
C GLY A 21 5.85 4.10 2.02
N TYR A 22 5.91 4.87 0.94
CA TYR A 22 5.06 6.05 0.78
C TYR A 22 3.56 5.69 0.78
N PHE A 23 3.18 4.65 0.04
CA PHE A 23 1.80 4.18 0.07
C PHE A 23 1.41 3.43 1.35
N SER A 24 2.35 3.16 2.27
CA SER A 24 2.02 2.64 3.60
C SER A 24 1.52 3.72 4.55
N PHE A 25 1.80 5.01 4.30
CA PHE A 25 1.26 6.11 5.14
C PHE A 25 -0.26 6.10 5.19
N GLY A 26 -0.93 5.83 4.06
CA GLY A 26 -2.39 5.74 4.03
C GLY A 26 -2.95 4.49 4.72
N ILE A 27 -2.10 3.54 5.11
CA ILE A 27 -2.47 2.47 6.05
C ILE A 27 -2.25 2.95 7.49
N ILE A 28 -1.12 3.56 7.79
CA ILE A 28 -0.71 3.93 9.16
C ILE A 28 -1.53 5.10 9.72
N ALA A 29 -1.65 6.19 8.95
CA ALA A 29 -2.33 7.42 9.36
C ALA A 29 -3.78 7.19 9.87
N PRO A 30 -4.65 6.44 9.17
CA PRO A 30 -6.01 6.17 9.63
C PRO A 30 -6.12 5.40 10.97
N PHE A 31 -5.09 4.67 11.40
CA PHE A 31 -5.09 3.99 12.70
C PHE A 31 -4.36 4.78 13.78
N VAL A 32 -3.29 5.49 13.42
CA VAL A 32 -2.50 6.28 14.36
C VAL A 32 -3.28 7.53 14.79
N VAL A 33 -3.87 8.28 13.85
CA VAL A 33 -4.53 9.55 14.17
C VAL A 33 -5.70 9.39 15.16
N PRO A 34 -6.61 8.40 15.04
CA PRO A 34 -7.69 8.22 16.00
C PRO A 34 -7.21 7.74 17.37
N VAL A 35 -6.26 6.81 17.44
CA VAL A 35 -5.74 6.25 18.70
C VAL A 35 -5.07 7.34 19.54
N PHE A 36 -4.35 8.26 18.90
CA PHE A 36 -3.71 9.38 19.59
C PHE A 36 -4.65 10.57 19.81
N GLY A 37 -5.67 10.74 18.96
CA GLY A 37 -6.75 11.71 19.18
C GLY A 37 -7.64 11.35 20.37
N SER A 38 -7.87 10.06 20.62
CA SER A 38 -8.66 9.58 21.77
C SER A 38 -7.86 9.50 23.08
N HIS A 39 -6.52 9.49 23.00
CA HIS A 39 -5.60 9.42 24.14
C HIS A 39 -4.52 10.49 24.05
N PRO A 40 -4.86 11.79 24.22
CA PRO A 40 -3.90 12.88 24.14
C PRO A 40 -2.76 12.75 25.17
N GLU A 41 -2.97 12.01 26.26
CA GLU A 41 -1.94 11.66 27.24
C GLU A 41 -0.80 10.78 26.70
N LEU A 42 -1.01 10.04 25.61
CA LEU A 42 0.04 9.26 24.96
C LEU A 42 0.93 10.14 24.08
N ALA A 43 0.33 11.11 23.39
CA ALA A 43 1.07 12.08 22.59
C ALA A 43 1.93 13.00 23.49
N SER A 44 1.40 13.46 24.63
CA SER A 44 2.13 14.33 25.56
C SER A 44 3.30 13.65 26.29
N LYS A 45 3.31 12.32 26.35
CA LYS A 45 4.42 11.52 26.93
C LYS A 45 5.55 11.23 25.93
N MET A 46 5.34 11.49 24.64
CA MET A 46 6.41 11.37 23.65
C MET A 46 7.31 12.62 23.65
N PRO A 47 8.64 12.46 23.51
CA PRO A 47 9.53 13.59 23.33
C PRO A 47 9.15 14.35 22.04
N GLY A 48 8.81 15.62 22.16
CA GLY A 48 8.33 16.44 21.03
C GLY A 48 6.82 16.34 20.75
N GLY A 49 6.04 15.63 21.58
CA GLY A 49 4.60 15.58 21.45
C GLY A 49 4.12 14.94 20.13
N TYR A 50 3.25 15.66 19.41
CA TYR A 50 2.76 15.26 18.10
C TYR A 50 3.88 15.10 17.05
N GLU A 51 4.93 15.93 17.12
CA GLU A 51 6.06 15.83 16.19
C GLU A 51 6.85 14.52 16.38
N GLY A 52 7.03 14.08 17.63
CA GLY A 52 7.67 12.80 17.94
C GLY A 52 6.88 11.59 17.42
N MET A 53 5.55 11.70 17.42
CA MET A 53 4.64 10.70 16.84
C MET A 53 4.74 10.65 15.31
N MET A 54 4.76 11.82 14.67
CA MET A 54 4.90 11.92 13.22
C MET A 54 6.27 11.37 12.78
N LEU A 55 7.33 11.65 13.56
CA LEU A 55 8.66 11.10 13.35
C LEU A 55 8.66 9.56 13.47
N THR A 56 7.98 8.99 14.46
CA THR A 56 7.88 7.52 14.59
C THR A 56 7.13 6.87 13.44
N ALA A 57 6.04 7.48 12.94
CA ALA A 57 5.35 7.01 11.75
C ALA A 57 6.26 7.01 10.51
N VAL A 58 7.00 8.10 10.30
CA VAL A 58 7.99 8.21 9.20
C VAL A 58 9.10 7.18 9.34
N VAL A 59 9.60 6.92 10.55
CA VAL A 59 10.61 5.88 10.80
C VAL A 59 10.06 4.50 10.44
N VAL A 60 8.82 4.18 10.82
CA VAL A 60 8.19 2.91 10.45
C VAL A 60 8.08 2.75 8.93
N GLU A 61 7.76 3.81 8.20
CA GLU A 61 7.71 3.79 6.73
C GLU A 61 9.07 3.55 6.09
N ILE A 62 10.10 4.23 6.59
CA ILE A 62 11.48 4.04 6.12
C ILE A 62 11.90 2.59 6.37
N VAL A 63 11.60 2.05 7.55
CA VAL A 63 11.88 0.65 7.88
C VAL A 63 11.13 -0.29 6.93
N MET A 64 9.85 -0.04 6.66
CA MET A 64 9.06 -0.85 5.73
C MET A 64 9.63 -0.80 4.31
N ALA A 65 10.00 0.40 3.83
CA ALA A 65 10.63 0.60 2.53
C ALA A 65 11.97 -0.14 2.42
N LEU A 66 12.78 -0.10 3.48
CA LEU A 66 14.04 -0.82 3.54
C LEU A 66 13.83 -2.33 3.54
N VAL A 67 12.91 -2.84 4.35
CA VAL A 67 12.59 -4.28 4.42
C VAL A 67 12.14 -4.79 3.05
N VAL A 68 11.20 -4.10 2.39
CA VAL A 68 10.73 -4.45 1.05
C VAL A 68 11.88 -4.38 0.04
N SER A 69 12.66 -3.30 0.04
CA SER A 69 13.82 -3.14 -0.86
C SER A 69 14.83 -4.28 -0.71
N VAL A 70 15.19 -4.64 0.52
CA VAL A 70 16.17 -5.68 0.82
C VAL A 70 15.63 -7.06 0.46
N LEU A 71 14.36 -7.35 0.78
CA LEU A 71 13.72 -8.62 0.41
C LEU A 71 13.69 -8.81 -1.10
N LEU A 72 13.37 -7.75 -1.85
CA LEU A 72 13.40 -7.79 -3.31
C LEU A 72 14.81 -7.90 -3.88
N ALA A 73 15.76 -7.14 -3.34
CA ALA A 73 17.15 -7.12 -3.82
C ALA A 73 17.86 -8.48 -3.65
N ARG A 74 17.43 -9.30 -2.68
CA ARG A 74 17.92 -10.68 -2.50
C ARG A 74 17.48 -11.65 -3.59
N MET A 75 16.53 -11.29 -4.46
CA MET A 75 16.07 -12.16 -5.54
C MET A 75 17.07 -12.17 -6.71
N GLU A 76 17.63 -13.35 -6.99
CA GLU A 76 18.62 -13.52 -8.06
C GLU A 76 18.04 -13.38 -9.48
N LYS A 77 16.73 -13.48 -9.66
CA LYS A 77 16.10 -13.40 -10.99
C LYS A 77 15.30 -12.12 -11.11
N THR A 78 15.71 -11.21 -12.00
CA THR A 78 15.08 -9.90 -12.22
C THR A 78 13.58 -10.01 -12.53
N LYS A 79 13.15 -11.03 -13.31
CA LYS A 79 11.73 -11.27 -13.60
C LYS A 79 10.91 -11.62 -12.35
N ARG A 80 11.52 -12.36 -11.42
CA ARG A 80 10.90 -12.76 -10.14
C ARG A 80 10.88 -11.58 -9.18
N LEU A 81 11.93 -10.75 -9.17
CA LEU A 81 12.00 -9.50 -8.41
C LEU A 81 10.85 -8.55 -8.78
N ILE A 82 10.70 -8.23 -10.07
CA ILE A 82 9.61 -7.34 -10.54
C ILE A 82 8.24 -7.97 -10.27
N GLY A 83 8.12 -9.29 -10.48
CA GLY A 83 6.88 -10.02 -10.20
C GLY A 83 6.43 -9.89 -8.74
N TRP A 84 7.34 -10.14 -7.80
CA TRP A 84 7.05 -9.97 -6.37
C TRP A 84 6.85 -8.49 -5.98
N GLY A 85 7.58 -7.56 -6.59
CA GLY A 85 7.39 -6.12 -6.37
C GLY A 85 6.00 -5.66 -6.73
N CYS A 86 5.49 -6.07 -7.89
CA CYS A 86 4.11 -5.76 -8.29
C CYS A 86 3.07 -6.39 -7.34
N MET A 87 3.29 -7.63 -6.87
CA MET A 87 2.36 -8.29 -5.93
C MET A 87 2.35 -7.63 -4.56
N ILE A 88 3.53 -7.27 -4.02
CA ILE A 88 3.67 -6.61 -2.71
C ILE A 88 3.07 -5.20 -2.79
N PHE A 89 3.45 -4.43 -3.81
CA PHE A 89 2.95 -3.08 -4.00
C PHE A 89 1.44 -3.04 -4.23
N GLY A 90 0.90 -3.97 -5.05
CA GLY A 90 -0.54 -4.12 -5.24
C GLY A 90 -1.28 -4.45 -3.94
N THR A 91 -0.69 -5.30 -3.09
CA THR A 91 -1.26 -5.61 -1.76
C THR A 91 -1.28 -4.39 -0.85
N ILE A 92 -0.20 -3.60 -0.84
CA ILE A 92 -0.12 -2.37 -0.02
C ILE A 92 -1.17 -1.34 -0.49
N LEU A 93 -1.30 -1.13 -1.80
CA LEU A 93 -2.32 -0.24 -2.34
C LEU A 93 -3.73 -0.72 -1.99
N LEU A 94 -4.00 -2.03 -2.08
CA LEU A 94 -5.30 -2.59 -1.75
C LEU A 94 -5.61 -2.43 -0.24
N LEU A 95 -4.62 -2.68 0.63
CA LEU A 95 -4.75 -2.42 2.07
C LEU A 95 -4.96 -0.95 2.38
N ASN A 96 -4.32 -0.03 1.64
CA ASN A 96 -4.50 1.41 1.79
C ASN A 96 -5.95 1.82 1.47
N VAL A 97 -6.50 1.36 0.34
CA VAL A 97 -7.91 1.61 -0.02
C VAL A 97 -8.85 1.07 1.05
N ILE A 98 -8.62 -0.16 1.54
CA ILE A 98 -9.43 -0.74 2.62
C ILE A 98 -9.33 0.11 3.90
N SER A 99 -8.11 0.50 4.28
CA SER A 99 -7.84 1.28 5.49
C SER A 99 -8.55 2.63 5.47
N VAL A 100 -8.41 3.37 4.38
CA VAL A 100 -9.09 4.66 4.19
C VAL A 100 -10.62 4.49 4.17
N GLY A 101 -11.12 3.42 3.54
CA GLY A 101 -12.55 3.09 3.55
C GLY A 101 -13.08 2.87 4.98
N ILE A 102 -12.37 2.09 5.79
CA ILE A 102 -12.74 1.85 7.19
C ILE A 102 -12.76 3.17 7.98
N SER A 103 -11.71 4.00 7.84
CA SER A 103 -11.63 5.26 8.59
C SER A 103 -12.58 6.35 8.09
N ALA A 104 -13.03 6.29 6.85
CA ALA A 104 -14.10 7.16 6.34
C ALA A 104 -15.48 6.78 6.93
N GLY A 105 -15.58 5.75 7.77
CA GLY A 105 -16.84 5.30 8.37
C GLY A 105 -17.73 4.52 7.41
N PHE A 106 -17.14 3.94 6.36
CA PHE A 106 -17.87 3.32 5.26
C PHE A 106 -18.55 2.02 5.71
N GLN A 107 -19.88 2.01 5.81
CA GLN A 107 -20.65 0.81 6.10
C GLN A 107 -21.23 0.24 4.81
N VAL A 108 -20.88 -1.01 4.47
CA VAL A 108 -21.41 -1.72 3.28
C VAL A 108 -22.94 -1.79 3.28
N GLN A 109 -23.55 -1.71 4.47
CA GLN A 109 -24.99 -1.72 4.69
C GLN A 109 -25.69 -0.44 4.20
N ASP A 110 -25.00 0.71 4.19
CA ASP A 110 -25.56 1.99 3.72
C ASP A 110 -25.70 2.04 2.19
N LEU A 111 -24.91 1.24 1.45
CA LEU A 111 -25.05 1.07 -0.01
C LEU A 111 -26.25 0.21 -0.41
N ALA A 112 -26.78 -0.61 0.51
CA ALA A 112 -27.84 -1.59 0.23
C ALA A 112 -29.25 -1.10 0.61
N GLN A 113 -29.38 -0.02 1.39
CA GLN A 113 -30.67 0.49 1.89
C GLN A 113 -30.82 2.00 1.63
N ALA A 114 -31.33 2.35 0.46
CA ALA A 114 -31.45 3.72 -0.06
C ALA A 114 -32.72 4.50 0.38
N ASP A 115 -33.31 4.18 1.55
CA ASP A 115 -34.69 4.61 1.87
C ASP A 115 -34.84 5.89 2.73
N ALA A 116 -33.77 6.64 3.03
CA ALA A 116 -33.88 7.88 3.81
C ALA A 116 -33.00 9.02 3.29
N ARG A 117 -33.59 10.21 3.16
CA ARG A 117 -33.02 11.41 2.51
C ARG A 117 -31.71 11.92 3.14
N THR A 118 -31.53 11.78 4.46
CA THR A 118 -30.28 12.09 5.19
C THR A 118 -29.21 11.00 5.07
N ARG A 119 -29.61 9.76 4.81
CA ARG A 119 -28.71 8.63 4.52
C ARG A 119 -28.20 8.68 3.07
N ASN A 120 -28.96 9.36 2.21
CA ASN A 120 -28.64 9.54 0.80
C ASN A 120 -27.38 10.41 0.59
N ASP A 121 -27.14 11.42 1.43
CA ASP A 121 -25.94 12.26 1.34
C ASP A 121 -24.66 11.47 1.67
N HIS A 122 -24.73 10.60 2.71
CA HIS A 122 -23.65 9.69 3.07
C HIS A 122 -23.43 8.60 2.01
N ALA A 123 -24.50 8.02 1.48
CA ALA A 123 -24.43 7.03 0.41
C ALA A 123 -23.87 7.62 -0.90
N THR A 124 -24.22 8.87 -1.21
CA THR A 124 -23.73 9.59 -2.38
C THR A 124 -22.25 9.96 -2.23
N ALA A 125 -21.83 10.46 -1.06
CA ALA A 125 -20.42 10.73 -0.78
C ALA A 125 -19.57 9.45 -0.83
N ALA A 126 -20.10 8.36 -0.28
CA ALA A 126 -19.50 7.03 -0.33
C ALA A 126 -19.31 6.56 -1.79
N TRP A 127 -20.34 6.71 -2.62
CA TRP A 127 -20.28 6.38 -4.05
C TRP A 127 -19.24 7.20 -4.81
N PHE A 128 -19.19 8.51 -4.56
CA PHE A 128 -18.16 9.38 -5.17
C PHE A 128 -16.75 9.01 -4.73
N TRP A 129 -16.56 8.65 -3.46
CA TRP A 129 -15.26 8.17 -2.99
C TRP A 129 -14.86 6.86 -3.70
N VAL A 130 -15.79 5.93 -3.89
CA VAL A 130 -15.53 4.67 -4.60
C VAL A 130 -15.10 4.93 -6.05
N ILE A 131 -15.82 5.78 -6.78
CA ILE A 131 -15.50 6.05 -8.19
C ILE A 131 -14.25 6.91 -8.34
N ALA A 132 -14.16 8.00 -7.58
CA ALA A 132 -13.10 8.99 -7.75
C ALA A 132 -11.76 8.51 -7.17
N LEU A 133 -11.80 7.75 -6.07
CA LEU A 133 -10.61 7.36 -5.33
C LEU A 133 -10.38 5.85 -5.37
N ALA A 134 -11.34 5.03 -4.93
CA ALA A 134 -11.10 3.58 -4.80
C ALA A 134 -10.88 2.86 -6.14
N MET A 135 -11.67 3.17 -7.17
CA MET A 135 -11.62 2.49 -8.48
C MET A 135 -10.27 2.63 -9.19
N PRO A 136 -9.66 3.83 -9.29
CA PRO A 136 -8.33 3.99 -9.87
C PRO A 136 -7.27 3.14 -9.14
N PHE A 137 -7.33 3.07 -7.81
CA PHE A 137 -6.40 2.24 -7.05
C PHE A 137 -6.68 0.74 -7.23
N ILE A 138 -7.95 0.31 -7.19
CA ILE A 138 -8.33 -1.09 -7.40
C ILE A 138 -7.95 -1.57 -8.81
N SER A 139 -8.21 -0.75 -9.83
CA SER A 139 -7.80 -1.07 -11.21
C SER A 139 -6.28 -1.13 -11.35
N GLY A 140 -5.54 -0.21 -10.71
CA GLY A 140 -4.09 -0.27 -10.60
C GLY A 140 -3.58 -1.53 -9.91
N CYS A 141 -4.19 -1.93 -8.79
CA CYS A 141 -3.89 -3.18 -8.08
C CYS A 141 -4.10 -4.40 -8.98
N LEU A 142 -5.22 -4.43 -9.72
CA LEU A 142 -5.54 -5.54 -10.61
C LEU A 142 -4.49 -5.66 -11.73
N LEU A 143 -4.10 -4.54 -12.33
CA LEU A 143 -3.04 -4.50 -13.33
C LEU A 143 -1.70 -4.98 -12.75
N LEU A 144 -1.34 -4.53 -11.55
CA LEU A 144 -0.11 -4.96 -10.86
C LEU A 144 -0.14 -6.46 -10.55
N TYR A 145 -1.27 -7.01 -10.11
CA TYR A 145 -1.40 -8.44 -9.86
C TYR A 145 -1.32 -9.26 -11.16
N VAL A 146 -1.95 -8.81 -12.24
CA VAL A 146 -1.87 -9.47 -13.55
C VAL A 146 -0.43 -9.47 -14.07
N VAL A 147 0.24 -8.32 -14.05
CA VAL A 147 1.65 -8.19 -14.47
C VAL A 147 2.55 -9.05 -13.59
N GLY A 148 2.39 -8.97 -12.26
CA GLY A 148 3.15 -9.75 -11.30
C GLY A 148 3.00 -11.25 -11.52
N PHE A 149 1.76 -11.72 -11.67
CA PHE A 149 1.45 -13.13 -11.92
C PHE A 149 2.00 -13.63 -13.26
N LEU A 150 1.87 -12.85 -14.33
CA LEU A 150 2.41 -13.20 -15.65
C LEU A 150 3.94 -13.31 -15.62
N LEU A 151 4.63 -12.39 -14.94
CA LEU A 151 6.08 -12.42 -14.78
C LEU A 151 6.56 -13.63 -13.97
N LEU A 152 5.86 -13.98 -12.88
CA LEU A 152 6.14 -15.18 -12.09
C LEU A 152 5.89 -16.46 -12.88
N ARG A 153 4.82 -16.51 -13.68
CA ARG A 153 4.50 -17.67 -14.54
C ARG A 153 5.53 -17.83 -15.65
N ARG A 154 5.97 -16.74 -16.30
CA ARG A 154 7.02 -16.76 -17.33
C ARG A 154 8.39 -17.11 -16.75
N GLY A 155 8.69 -16.67 -15.52
CA GLY A 155 9.90 -17.06 -14.80
C GLY A 155 10.00 -18.57 -14.59
N ARG A 156 8.93 -19.21 -14.10
CA ARG A 156 8.87 -20.68 -13.91
C ARG A 156 9.02 -21.47 -15.20
N LYS A 157 8.37 -21.05 -16.30
CA LYS A 157 8.46 -21.75 -17.58
C LYS A 157 9.89 -21.76 -18.15
N THR A 158 10.64 -20.69 -17.92
CA THR A 158 12.05 -20.59 -18.35
C THR A 158 12.95 -21.53 -17.54
N GLU A 159 12.59 -21.83 -16.29
CA GLU A 159 13.32 -22.77 -15.42
C GLU A 159 13.02 -24.24 -15.73
N ALA A 160 11.84 -24.53 -16.29
CA ALA A 160 11.46 -25.90 -16.67
C ALA A 160 11.99 -26.32 -18.05
N SER A 161 12.51 -25.37 -18.84
CA SER A 161 13.03 -25.58 -20.20
C SER A 161 14.56 -25.45 -20.29
N ALA A 162 15.24 -25.19 -19.17
CA ALA A 162 16.69 -25.04 -19.05
C ALA A 162 17.22 -26.18 -18.18
#